data_AF-D3XL93-F1
#
_entry.id   AF-D3XL93-F1
#
_cell.length_a   1.000
_cell.length_b   1.000
_cell.length_c   1.000
_cell.angle_alpha   90.00
_cell.angle_beta   90.00
_cell.angle_gamma   90.00
#
_symmetry.space_group_name_H-M   'P 1'
#
loop_
_entity.id
_entity.type
_entity.pdbx_description
1 polymer ?
#
loop_
_entity_poly.entity_id
_entity_poly.type
_entity_poly.pdbx_seq_one_letter_code
_entity_poly.pdbx_strand_id
1 'polypeptide(L)'
;IHGVWPDKEGTMLQYCKPKPTFIYIKDQMLDDLDKNWIQLKYPQIYARDKQPLWEHEYLKHGSCCQKVYDQNKYFSLTLRLKDRFDLLRTLKIHRIVPGLSYTFKEITDAIKTVTQTDPDVKCTKGAQELPEIGI
;
A
#
# COMPACT_ATOMS: atom_id res chain seq x y z
N ILE A 1 -3.04 3.44 -1.69
CA ILE A 1 -1.94 2.54 -1.27
C ILE A 1 -1.28 3.16 -0.04
N HIS A 2 -0.88 2.39 0.97
CA HIS A 2 0.00 2.90 2.04
C HIS A 2 1.46 2.64 1.67
N GLY A 3 1.82 1.37 1.43
CA GLY A 3 3.13 0.97 0.97
C GLY A 3 3.21 -0.46 0.47
N VAL A 4 4.37 -0.82 -0.08
CA VAL A 4 4.74 -2.19 -0.45
C VAL A 4 6.02 -2.50 0.29
N TRP A 5 5.94 -3.43 1.23
CA TRP A 5 6.99 -3.65 2.21
C TRP A 5 7.59 -5.04 2.00
N PRO A 6 8.75 -5.14 1.33
CA PRO A 6 9.53 -6.36 1.37
C PRO A 6 9.80 -6.68 2.84
N ASP A 7 9.48 -7.90 3.24
CA ASP A 7 9.57 -8.28 4.65
C ASP A 7 10.09 -9.71 4.82
N LYS A 8 10.42 -10.06 6.07
CA LYS A 8 10.81 -11.40 6.49
C LYS A 8 10.01 -11.77 7.73
N GLU A 9 9.45 -12.98 7.74
CA GLU A 9 8.74 -13.48 8.91
C GLU A 9 9.58 -13.35 10.18
N GLY A 10 8.98 -12.80 11.23
CA GLY A 10 9.62 -12.57 12.52
C GLY A 10 10.57 -11.36 12.57
N THR A 11 10.83 -10.65 11.48
CA THR A 11 11.68 -9.44 11.50
C THR A 11 11.32 -8.47 10.39
N MET A 12 10.81 -7.29 10.79
CA MET A 12 10.52 -6.19 9.86
C MET A 12 11.78 -5.75 9.11
N LEU A 13 11.79 -5.90 7.79
CA LEU A 13 12.84 -5.34 6.93
C LEU A 13 12.57 -3.86 6.64
N GLN A 14 13.50 -3.00 7.04
CA GLN A 14 13.45 -1.56 6.77
C GLN A 14 14.86 -0.94 6.78
N TYR A 15 15.03 0.15 6.04
CA TYR A 15 16.26 0.92 5.91
C TYR A 15 17.49 0.09 5.50
N CYS A 16 17.30 -0.86 4.59
CA CYS A 16 18.36 -1.74 4.12
C CYS A 16 19.50 -0.99 3.43
N LYS A 17 20.72 -1.54 3.51
CA LYS A 17 21.94 -0.94 2.96
C LYS A 17 22.35 -1.58 1.62
N PRO A 18 22.95 -0.82 0.69
CA PRO A 18 23.19 0.62 0.76
C PRO A 18 21.89 1.43 0.66
N LYS A 19 21.88 2.65 1.21
CA LYS A 19 20.71 3.54 1.09
C LYS A 19 20.56 3.95 -0.38
N PRO A 20 19.40 3.73 -1.02
CA PRO A 20 19.19 4.17 -2.39
C PRO A 20 19.08 5.70 -2.48
N THR A 21 19.33 6.23 -3.67
CA THR A 21 18.94 7.60 -4.02
C THR A 21 17.51 7.59 -4.53
N PHE A 22 16.70 8.53 -4.07
CA PHE A 22 15.36 8.76 -4.62
C PHE A 22 15.44 9.74 -5.78
N ILE A 23 14.87 9.36 -6.92
CA ILE A 23 14.74 10.21 -8.11
C ILE A 23 13.30 10.67 -8.19
N TYR A 24 13.06 11.98 -8.24
CA TYR A 24 11.70 12.52 -8.35
C TYR A 24 10.97 11.95 -9.57
N ILE A 25 9.78 11.42 -9.32
CA ILE A 25 8.92 10.81 -10.33
C ILE A 25 8.27 11.90 -11.17
N LYS A 26 8.17 11.67 -12.48
CA LYS A 26 7.63 12.61 -13.46
C LYS A 26 6.69 11.88 -14.43
N ASP A 27 6.07 12.67 -15.31
CA ASP A 27 5.27 12.21 -16.44
C ASP A 27 4.14 11.26 -16.00
N GLN A 28 3.81 10.26 -16.82
CA GLN A 28 2.69 9.35 -16.57
C GLN A 28 2.74 8.66 -15.20
N MET A 29 3.95 8.28 -14.73
CA MET A 29 4.11 7.63 -13.43
C MET A 29 3.73 8.56 -12.28
N LEU A 30 3.98 9.87 -12.41
CA LEU A 30 3.56 10.86 -11.42
C LEU A 30 2.04 10.90 -11.33
N ASP A 31 1.35 10.91 -12.46
CA ASP A 31 -0.13 10.94 -12.51
C ASP A 31 -0.74 9.65 -11.97
N ASP A 32 -0.16 8.50 -12.31
CA ASP A 32 -0.64 7.20 -11.85
C ASP A 32 -0.48 7.04 -10.33
N LEU A 33 0.66 7.49 -9.77
CA LEU A 33 0.89 7.46 -8.33
C LEU A 33 0.06 8.50 -7.59
N ASP A 34 -0.10 9.70 -8.12
CA ASP A 34 -0.94 10.74 -7.52
C ASP A 34 -2.40 10.29 -7.43
N LYS A 35 -2.87 9.47 -8.38
CA LYS A 35 -4.21 8.86 -8.35
C LYS A 35 -4.33 7.67 -7.40
N ASN A 36 -3.39 6.72 -7.45
CA ASN A 36 -3.54 5.41 -6.80
C ASN A 36 -2.83 5.31 -5.43
N TRP A 37 -1.82 6.14 -5.23
CA TRP A 37 -1.00 6.25 -4.02
C TRP A 37 -0.99 7.69 -3.49
N ILE A 38 -2.18 8.26 -3.36
CA ILE A 38 -2.43 9.62 -2.87
C ILE A 38 -1.70 9.85 -1.53
N GLN A 39 -1.02 10.98 -1.43
CA GLN A 39 -0.25 11.37 -0.24
C GLN A 39 -1.13 12.21 0.70
N LEU A 40 -2.14 11.58 1.31
CA LEU A 40 -3.26 12.22 2.04
C LEU A 40 -2.87 13.26 3.11
N LYS A 41 -1.63 13.23 3.62
CA LYS A 41 -1.12 14.18 4.63
C LYS A 41 -0.70 15.54 4.06
N TYR A 42 -0.66 15.68 2.72
CA TYR A 42 -0.10 16.85 2.06
C TYR A 42 -1.07 17.41 0.99
N PRO A 43 -1.09 18.74 0.78
CA PRO A 43 -1.79 19.32 -0.37
C PRO A 43 -1.26 18.76 -1.69
N GLN A 44 -2.13 18.51 -2.66
CA GLN A 44 -1.77 17.83 -3.92
C GLN A 44 -0.60 18.50 -4.66
N ILE A 45 -0.60 19.82 -4.76
CA ILE A 45 0.49 20.57 -5.44
C ILE A 45 1.84 20.29 -4.77
N TYR A 46 1.87 20.35 -3.44
CA TYR A 46 3.08 20.06 -2.66
C TYR A 46 3.47 18.58 -2.78
N ALA A 47 2.49 17.67 -2.72
CA ALA A 47 2.69 16.24 -2.82
C ALA A 47 3.32 15.83 -4.17
N ARG A 48 2.84 16.41 -5.27
CA ARG A 48 3.38 16.15 -6.62
C ARG A 48 4.79 16.69 -6.80
N ASP A 49 5.08 17.88 -6.25
CA ASP A 49 6.40 18.51 -6.33
C ASP A 49 7.45 17.83 -5.42
N LYS A 50 7.11 17.63 -4.14
CA LYS A 50 8.06 17.15 -3.11
C LYS A 50 8.02 15.65 -2.86
N GLN A 51 6.95 14.96 -3.26
CA GLN A 51 6.81 13.50 -3.19
C GLN A 51 7.19 12.89 -1.82
N PRO A 52 6.88 13.55 -0.68
CA PRO A 52 7.44 13.20 0.63
C PRO A 52 7.08 11.77 1.08
N LEU A 53 5.86 11.30 0.78
CA LEU A 53 5.45 9.95 1.16
C LEU A 53 6.18 8.90 0.31
N TRP A 54 6.26 9.12 -1.00
CA TRP A 54 6.88 8.15 -1.91
C TRP A 54 8.37 8.05 -1.70
N GLU A 55 9.05 9.17 -1.45
CA GLU A 55 10.45 9.17 -1.03
C GLU A 55 10.63 8.39 0.27
N HIS A 56 9.82 8.67 1.29
CA HIS A 56 9.88 7.96 2.57
C HIS A 56 9.74 6.44 2.40
N GLU A 57 8.68 6.00 1.71
CA GLU A 57 8.38 4.59 1.49
C GLU A 57 9.46 3.89 0.67
N TYR A 58 10.00 4.53 -0.37
CA TYR A 58 11.08 3.95 -1.15
C TYR A 58 12.39 3.84 -0.36
N LEU A 59 12.78 4.89 0.37
CA LEU A 59 14.01 4.86 1.16
C LEU A 59 13.92 3.86 2.33
N LYS A 60 12.75 3.73 2.95
CA LYS A 60 12.53 2.84 4.09
C LYS A 60 12.31 1.39 3.65
N HIS A 61 11.41 1.13 2.71
CA HIS A 61 10.98 -0.22 2.35
C HIS A 61 11.51 -0.66 0.98
N GLY A 62 11.48 0.22 -0.02
CA GLY A 62 12.07 -0.06 -1.34
C GLY A 62 13.56 -0.40 -1.27
N SER A 63 14.29 0.19 -0.33
CA SER A 63 15.70 -0.12 -0.06
C SER A 63 15.97 -1.61 0.21
N CYS A 64 14.97 -2.36 0.68
CA CYS A 64 15.10 -3.79 1.00
C CYS A 64 14.88 -4.73 -0.19
N CYS A 65 14.55 -4.21 -1.39
CA CYS A 65 14.36 -5.03 -2.58
C CYS A 65 15.18 -4.59 -3.80
N GLN A 66 16.18 -3.71 -3.60
CA GLN A 66 17.01 -3.11 -4.65
C GLN A 66 17.72 -4.12 -5.57
N LYS A 67 17.98 -5.35 -5.10
CA LYS A 67 18.61 -6.40 -5.91
C LYS A 67 17.71 -6.89 -7.06
N VAL A 68 16.40 -6.72 -6.92
CA VAL A 68 15.39 -7.23 -7.87
C VAL A 68 14.62 -6.08 -8.52
N TYR A 69 14.31 -5.03 -7.75
CA TYR A 69 13.52 -3.88 -8.20
C TYR A 69 14.30 -2.59 -7.99
N ASP A 70 14.63 -1.92 -9.09
CA ASP A 70 14.97 -0.49 -9.07
C ASP A 70 13.74 0.35 -8.73
N GLN A 71 13.92 1.66 -8.55
CA GLN A 71 12.85 2.57 -8.17
C GLN A 71 11.63 2.50 -9.09
N ASN A 72 11.85 2.55 -10.41
CA ASN A 72 10.76 2.54 -11.37
C ASN A 72 9.98 1.23 -11.29
N LYS A 73 10.68 0.10 -11.18
CA LYS A 73 10.05 -1.22 -11.03
C LYS A 73 9.32 -1.36 -9.70
N TYR A 74 9.83 -0.80 -8.61
CA TYR A 74 9.17 -0.80 -7.30
C TYR A 74 7.80 -0.10 -7.37
N PHE A 75 7.75 1.12 -7.92
CA PHE A 75 6.49 1.85 -8.07
C PHE A 75 5.55 1.21 -9.10
N SER A 76 6.08 0.72 -10.23
CA SER A 76 5.28 0.01 -11.24
C SER A 76 4.66 -1.27 -10.68
N LEU A 77 5.44 -2.05 -9.91
CA LEU A 77 4.93 -3.24 -9.22
C LEU A 77 3.82 -2.87 -8.25
N THR A 78 4.01 -1.79 -7.49
CA THR A 78 3.03 -1.34 -6.51
C THR A 78 1.70 -0.97 -7.17
N LEU A 79 1.74 -0.22 -8.28
CA LEU A 79 0.54 0.10 -9.06
C LEU A 79 -0.13 -1.17 -9.59
N ARG A 80 0.64 -2.10 -10.17
CA ARG A 80 0.13 -3.38 -10.68
C ARG A 80 -0.52 -4.24 -9.59
N LEU A 81 0.06 -4.27 -8.39
CA LEU A 81 -0.51 -5.00 -7.25
C LEU A 81 -1.83 -4.36 -6.79
N LYS A 82 -1.90 -3.02 -6.76
CA LYS A 82 -3.12 -2.30 -6.40
C LYS A 82 -4.26 -2.54 -7.39
N ASP A 83 -3.95 -2.70 -8.67
CA ASP A 83 -4.94 -2.95 -9.73
C ASP A 83 -5.40 -4.41 -9.76
N ARG A 84 -4.66 -5.32 -9.13
CA ARG A 84 -5.01 -6.76 -9.09
C ARG A 84 -6.29 -7.03 -8.29
N PHE A 85 -6.58 -6.22 -7.28
CA PHE A 85 -7.71 -6.42 -6.37
C PHE A 85 -8.54 -5.15 -6.18
N ASP A 86 -9.83 -5.25 -6.49
CA ASP A 86 -10.82 -4.24 -6.10
C ASP A 86 -11.44 -4.63 -4.76
N LEU A 87 -10.73 -4.31 -3.68
CA LEU A 87 -11.15 -4.65 -2.32
C LEU A 87 -12.49 -4.01 -1.94
N LEU A 88 -12.74 -2.76 -2.37
CA LEU A 88 -14.00 -2.08 -2.06
C LEU A 88 -15.18 -2.79 -2.72
N ARG A 89 -15.06 -3.16 -4.00
CA ARG A 89 -16.09 -3.94 -4.69
C ARG A 89 -16.26 -5.31 -4.08
N THR A 90 -15.16 -5.98 -3.72
CA THR A 90 -15.19 -7.31 -3.09
C THR A 90 -15.97 -7.25 -1.77
N LEU A 91 -15.64 -6.32 -0.88
CA LEU A 91 -16.36 -6.11 0.38
C LEU A 91 -17.85 -5.81 0.13
N LYS A 92 -18.18 -4.93 -0.83
CA LYS A 92 -19.57 -4.61 -1.19
C LYS A 92 -20.37 -5.83 -1.66
N ILE A 93 -19.79 -6.71 -2.48
CA ILE A 93 -20.46 -7.95 -2.94
C ILE A 93 -20.80 -8.85 -1.75
N HIS A 94 -19.93 -8.86 -0.74
CA HIS A 94 -20.14 -9.56 0.53
C HIS A 94 -20.99 -8.78 1.54
N ARG A 95 -21.66 -7.70 1.11
CA ARG A 95 -22.50 -6.82 1.94
C ARG A 95 -21.74 -6.11 3.07
N ILE A 96 -20.42 -5.99 2.94
CA ILE A 96 -19.55 -5.22 3.82
C ILE A 96 -19.40 -3.83 3.23
N VAL A 97 -20.13 -2.88 3.80
CA VAL A 97 -20.15 -1.46 3.39
C VAL A 97 -19.70 -0.54 4.53
N PRO A 98 -19.05 0.59 4.22
CA PRO A 98 -18.70 1.60 5.23
C PRO A 98 -19.93 2.09 6.01
N GLY A 99 -19.73 2.43 7.29
CA GLY A 99 -20.78 2.96 8.18
C GLY A 99 -21.49 1.91 9.03
N LEU A 100 -21.14 0.62 8.88
CA LEU A 100 -21.61 -0.48 9.73
C LEU A 100 -20.42 -1.27 10.28
N SER A 101 -20.69 -2.13 11.25
CA SER A 101 -19.71 -3.00 11.89
C SER A 101 -19.86 -4.45 11.42
N TYR A 102 -18.73 -5.14 11.28
CA TYR A 102 -18.65 -6.53 10.86
C TYR A 102 -17.62 -7.26 11.70
N THR A 103 -17.74 -8.57 11.80
CA THR A 103 -16.74 -9.39 12.48
C THR A 103 -15.45 -9.43 11.67
N PHE A 104 -14.33 -9.62 12.38
CA PHE A 104 -13.03 -9.85 11.75
C PHE A 104 -13.10 -10.99 10.70
N LYS A 105 -13.81 -12.08 11.04
CA LYS A 105 -13.97 -13.24 10.17
C LYS A 105 -14.70 -12.91 8.86
N GLU A 106 -15.79 -12.14 8.92
CA GLU A 106 -16.52 -11.73 7.71
C GLU A 106 -15.62 -10.93 6.76
N ILE A 107 -14.82 -10.01 7.29
CA ILE A 107 -13.89 -9.19 6.51
C ILE A 107 -12.79 -10.07 5.88
N THR A 108 -12.13 -10.91 6.68
CA THR A 108 -11.06 -11.79 6.18
C THR A 108 -11.56 -12.79 5.16
N ASP A 109 -12.72 -13.42 5.40
CA ASP A 109 -13.30 -14.41 4.50
C ASP A 109 -13.66 -13.77 3.15
N ALA A 110 -14.25 -12.57 3.15
CA ALA A 110 -14.57 -11.83 1.93
C ALA A 110 -13.32 -11.50 1.11
N ILE A 111 -12.27 -10.99 1.75
CA ILE A 111 -11.00 -10.64 1.06
C ILE A 111 -10.30 -11.91 0.52
N LYS A 112 -10.31 -12.99 1.30
CA LYS A 112 -9.69 -14.27 0.92
C LYS A 112 -10.25 -14.86 -0.38
N THR A 113 -11.50 -14.55 -0.75
CA THR A 113 -12.09 -14.98 -2.03
C THR A 113 -11.32 -14.48 -3.25
N VAL A 114 -10.69 -13.31 -3.17
CA VAL A 114 -9.94 -12.72 -4.29
C VAL A 114 -8.43 -12.86 -4.12
N THR A 115 -7.91 -12.84 -2.89
CA THR A 115 -6.47 -12.95 -2.61
C THR A 115 -5.98 -14.39 -2.63
N GLN A 116 -6.86 -15.37 -2.37
CA GLN A 116 -6.55 -16.80 -2.22
C GLN A 116 -5.61 -17.14 -1.04
N THR A 117 -5.20 -16.13 -0.27
CA THR A 117 -4.34 -16.21 0.91
C THR A 117 -4.97 -15.45 2.06
N ASP A 118 -4.54 -15.74 3.28
CA ASP A 118 -5.01 -15.01 4.46
C ASP A 118 -4.49 -13.56 4.43
N PRO A 119 -5.38 -12.54 4.41
CA PRO A 119 -4.97 -11.15 4.45
C PRO A 119 -4.59 -10.72 5.87
N ASP A 120 -3.72 -9.72 5.98
CA ASP A 120 -3.41 -9.03 7.24
C ASP A 120 -4.37 -7.85 7.43
N VAL A 121 -5.44 -8.08 8.21
CA VAL A 121 -6.42 -7.05 8.54
C VAL A 121 -5.98 -6.30 9.80
N LYS A 122 -5.64 -5.01 9.64
CA LYS A 122 -5.21 -4.16 10.77
C LYS A 122 -6.38 -3.34 11.28
N CYS A 123 -6.53 -3.25 12.61
CA CYS A 123 -7.58 -2.48 13.28
C CYS A 123 -7.00 -1.37 14.17
N THR A 124 -7.75 -0.28 14.35
CA THR A 124 -7.44 0.77 15.32
C THR A 124 -7.73 0.32 16.76
N LYS A 125 -7.01 0.90 17.74
CA LYS A 125 -7.32 0.73 19.17
C LYS A 125 -8.42 1.71 19.57
N GLY A 126 -9.52 1.21 20.13
CA GLY A 126 -10.68 2.02 20.53
C GLY A 126 -11.94 1.59 19.80
N ALA A 127 -12.54 2.50 19.02
CA ALA A 127 -13.53 2.12 18.01
C ALA A 127 -12.80 1.25 16.98
N GLN A 128 -13.04 -0.07 17.01
CA GLN A 128 -12.39 -1.03 16.12
C GLN A 128 -12.84 -0.77 14.69
N GLU A 129 -12.07 0.04 13.98
CA GLU A 129 -12.27 0.38 12.57
C GLU A 129 -11.19 -0.31 11.73
N LEU A 130 -11.43 -0.39 10.42
CA LEU A 130 -10.55 -1.01 9.44
C LEU A 130 -9.73 0.04 8.67
N PRO A 131 -8.54 0.45 9.17
CA PRO A 131 -7.66 1.40 8.48
C PRO A 131 -6.91 0.79 7.30
N GLU A 132 -6.49 -0.47 7.39
CA GLU A 132 -5.55 -1.08 6.43
C GLU A 132 -5.82 -2.57 6.22
N ILE A 133 -5.56 -3.02 4.99
CA ILE A 133 -5.55 -4.43 4.59
C ILE A 133 -4.20 -4.68 3.92
N GLY A 134 -3.41 -5.60 4.47
CA GLY A 134 -2.24 -6.20 3.84
C GLY A 134 -2.63 -7.47 3.08
N ILE A 135 -2.02 -7.70 1.92
CA ILE A 135 -2.23 -8.87 1.06
C ILE A 135 -0.86 -9.47 0.73
#